data_AF-A0A9X4EVQ8-F1
#
_entry.id   AF-A0A9X4EVQ8-F1
#
_cell.length_a   1.000
_cell.length_b   1.000
_cell.length_c   1.000
_cell.angle_alpha   90.00
_cell.angle_beta   90.00
_cell.angle_gamma   90.00
#
_symmetry.space_group_name_H-M   'P 1'
#
loop_
_entity.id
_entity.type
_entity.pdbx_description
1 polymer ?
#
loop_
_entity_poly.entity_id
_entity_poly.type
_entity_poly.pdbx_seq_one_letter_code
_entity_poly.pdbx_strand_id
1 'polypeptide(L)'
;MSIDLSKLCADFLRQNHASQSTEKLKASHARELVAAFFGYKSHAALMAEKNYPIAQLEETYIFIPDISLMNDRRPKLTSLPNDLNQSIDLAKLLSDMLSEEGLYGGDVWLYDTLETYIVEVLLPDCQSLIDDQLSGAMAETNAGFFDAPYYDDVKIEDRGDELVAIAKAQYKGESLDDKPFCGDTLNMVVKVTLPRMAGKRGFYDFELEAGGSVNDDWVDPELRYGERPQSRLAEELGITDEELELLEWDTLENSSDDGLIYDFVLTFDESCPSEILEKIEGLSDDLTIRVSANAFDNPYPEEA
;
A
#
# COMPACT_ATOMS: atom_id res chain seq x y z
N MET A 1 -21.55 -12.95 40.21
CA MET A 1 -20.25 -12.77 40.91
C MET A 1 -19.35 -12.13 39.87
N SER A 2 -18.86 -10.90 40.06
CA SER A 2 -18.04 -10.23 39.04
C SER A 2 -16.66 -10.89 39.01
N ILE A 3 -16.31 -11.52 37.89
CA ILE A 3 -15.00 -12.17 37.69
C ILE A 3 -13.98 -11.08 37.37
N ASP A 4 -12.87 -11.06 38.10
CA ASP A 4 -11.73 -10.19 37.79
C ASP A 4 -10.89 -10.86 36.70
N LEU A 5 -11.21 -10.57 35.44
CA LEU A 5 -10.54 -11.14 34.27
C LEU A 5 -9.03 -10.84 34.25
N SER A 6 -8.62 -9.63 34.67
CA SER A 6 -7.20 -9.27 34.74
C SER A 6 -6.43 -10.21 35.66
N LYS A 7 -6.99 -10.44 36.86
CA LYS A 7 -6.41 -11.37 37.83
C LYS A 7 -6.46 -12.81 37.35
N LEU A 8 -7.59 -13.26 36.80
CA LEU A 8 -7.78 -14.62 36.28
C LEU A 8 -6.71 -14.95 35.23
N CYS A 9 -6.58 -14.11 34.19
CA CYS A 9 -5.58 -14.27 33.14
C CYS A 9 -4.15 -14.25 33.70
N ALA A 10 -3.85 -13.34 34.62
CA ALA A 10 -2.50 -13.22 35.19
C ALA A 10 -2.12 -14.44 36.05
N ASP A 11 -3.06 -14.96 36.83
CA ASP A 11 -2.83 -16.16 37.64
C ASP A 11 -2.73 -17.41 36.76
N PHE A 12 -3.54 -17.51 35.70
CA PHE A 12 -3.47 -18.59 34.72
C PHE A 12 -2.12 -18.64 34.00
N LEU A 13 -1.62 -17.50 33.46
CA LEU A 13 -0.29 -17.44 32.83
C LEU A 13 0.81 -17.95 33.76
N ARG A 14 0.74 -17.58 35.04
CA ARG A 14 1.75 -17.98 36.04
C ARG A 14 1.68 -19.46 36.35
N GLN A 15 0.47 -20.01 36.47
CA GLN A 15 0.26 -21.44 36.73
C GLN A 15 0.72 -22.28 35.53
N ASN A 16 0.37 -21.86 34.32
CA ASN A 16 0.77 -22.52 33.09
C ASN A 16 2.30 -22.51 32.89
N HIS A 17 2.94 -21.36 33.13
CA HIS A 17 4.41 -21.29 33.06
C HIS A 17 5.08 -22.14 34.16
N ALA A 18 4.56 -22.11 35.39
CA ALA A 18 5.13 -22.89 36.51
C ALA A 18 4.97 -24.41 36.35
N SER A 19 4.04 -24.90 35.51
CA SER A 19 3.92 -26.34 35.20
C SER A 19 4.95 -26.81 34.16
N GLN A 20 5.57 -25.88 33.42
CA GLN A 20 6.48 -26.17 32.32
C GLN A 20 7.93 -25.70 32.58
N SER A 21 8.12 -24.79 33.54
CA SER A 21 9.40 -24.18 33.87
C SER A 21 9.76 -24.31 35.35
N THR A 22 11.07 -24.25 35.62
CA THR A 22 11.62 -24.10 36.97
C THR A 22 11.71 -22.63 37.41
N GLU A 23 11.68 -21.69 36.47
CA GLU A 23 11.62 -20.26 36.74
C GLU A 23 10.18 -19.83 37.02
N LYS A 24 10.01 -18.76 37.81
CA LYS A 24 8.69 -18.26 38.20
C LYS A 24 8.39 -16.96 37.48
N LEU A 25 7.25 -16.92 36.78
CA LEU A 25 6.70 -15.67 36.28
C LEU A 25 6.19 -14.81 37.45
N LYS A 26 6.82 -13.64 37.64
CA LYS A 26 6.42 -12.67 38.67
C LYS A 26 4.99 -12.20 38.44
N ALA A 27 4.23 -12.01 39.52
CA ALA A 27 2.86 -11.52 39.45
C ALA A 27 2.73 -10.14 38.78
N SER A 28 3.69 -9.24 39.01
CA SER A 28 3.75 -7.94 38.34
C SER A 28 3.93 -8.07 36.83
N HIS A 29 4.80 -8.98 36.37
CA HIS A 29 5.04 -9.19 34.94
C HIS A 29 3.82 -9.79 34.25
N ALA A 30 3.20 -10.81 34.85
CA ALA A 30 1.99 -11.42 34.30
C ALA A 30 0.87 -10.40 34.12
N ARG A 31 0.65 -9.53 35.13
CA ARG A 31 -0.33 -8.44 35.04
C ARG A 31 -0.03 -7.44 33.95
N GLU A 32 1.24 -7.09 33.75
CA GLU A 32 1.64 -6.17 32.67
C GLU A 32 1.49 -6.80 31.28
N LEU A 33 1.75 -8.10 31.13
CA LEU A 33 1.51 -8.84 29.89
C LEU A 33 0.02 -8.96 29.59
N VAL A 34 -0.81 -9.24 30.60
CA VAL A 34 -2.27 -9.28 30.46
C VAL A 34 -2.84 -7.90 30.13
N ALA A 35 -2.30 -6.83 30.74
CA ALA A 35 -2.69 -5.48 30.37
C ALA A 35 -2.37 -5.17 28.90
N ALA A 36 -1.17 -5.57 28.45
CA ALA A 36 -0.79 -5.44 27.05
C ALA A 36 -1.71 -6.26 26.13
N PHE A 37 -2.03 -7.51 26.46
CA PHE A 37 -2.97 -8.36 25.73
C PHE A 37 -4.33 -7.68 25.48
N PHE A 38 -4.86 -6.96 26.47
CA PHE A 38 -6.11 -6.18 26.35
C PHE A 38 -5.91 -4.76 25.75
N GLY A 39 -4.72 -4.43 25.24
CA GLY A 39 -4.39 -3.17 24.56
C GLY A 39 -3.97 -2.01 25.48
N TYR A 40 -3.69 -2.25 26.76
CA TYR A 40 -3.36 -1.21 27.72
C TYR A 40 -1.85 -1.02 27.93
N LYS A 41 -1.45 0.25 28.00
CA LYS A 41 -0.04 0.66 28.24
C LYS A 41 0.48 0.33 29.65
N SER A 42 -0.35 -0.13 30.58
CA SER A 42 0.08 -0.68 31.88
C SER A 42 -1.10 -1.36 32.57
N HIS A 43 -0.82 -2.17 33.58
CA HIS A 43 -1.88 -2.73 34.43
C HIS A 43 -2.65 -1.63 35.16
N ALA A 44 -2.00 -0.56 35.59
CA ALA A 44 -2.68 0.58 36.20
C ALA A 44 -3.68 1.25 35.24
N ALA A 45 -3.32 1.37 33.95
CA ALA A 45 -4.22 1.91 32.94
C ALA A 45 -5.43 0.99 32.69
N LEU A 46 -5.22 -0.33 32.65
CA LEU A 46 -6.32 -1.29 32.56
C LEU A 46 -7.28 -1.16 33.75
N MET A 47 -6.76 -1.04 34.97
CA MET A 47 -7.59 -0.89 36.18
C MET A 47 -8.29 0.47 36.27
N ALA A 48 -7.83 1.47 35.52
CA ALA A 48 -8.44 2.80 35.47
C ALA A 48 -9.55 2.93 34.42
N GLU A 49 -9.71 1.93 33.54
CA GLU A 49 -10.76 1.90 32.53
C GLU A 49 -12.15 1.87 33.18
N LYS A 50 -13.05 2.71 32.67
CA LYS A 50 -14.43 2.84 33.15
C LYS A 50 -15.47 2.88 32.04
N ASN A 51 -15.07 3.30 30.85
CA ASN A 51 -15.97 3.47 29.71
C ASN A 51 -16.23 2.11 29.05
N TYR A 52 -15.19 1.30 28.91
CA TYR A 52 -15.25 -0.03 28.29
C TYR A 52 -14.68 -1.09 29.23
N PRO A 53 -15.38 -1.45 30.32
CA PRO A 53 -14.86 -2.42 31.27
C PRO A 53 -14.64 -3.78 30.61
N ILE A 54 -13.47 -4.39 30.80
CA ILE A 54 -13.18 -5.72 30.22
C ILE A 54 -14.12 -6.82 30.73
N ALA A 55 -14.84 -6.60 31.83
CA ALA A 55 -15.85 -7.53 32.33
C ALA A 55 -17.00 -7.79 31.32
N GLN A 56 -17.16 -6.93 30.30
CA GLN A 56 -18.14 -7.09 29.22
C GLN A 56 -17.61 -7.91 28.04
N LEU A 57 -16.42 -8.52 28.15
CA LEU A 57 -15.83 -9.30 27.05
C LEU A 57 -16.72 -10.46 26.59
N GLU A 58 -17.58 -11.01 27.46
CA GLU A 58 -18.55 -12.05 27.12
C GLU A 58 -19.56 -11.61 26.04
N GLU A 59 -19.80 -10.29 25.90
CA GLU A 59 -20.77 -9.74 24.96
C GLU A 59 -20.14 -9.41 23.60
N THR A 60 -18.81 -9.47 23.46
CA THR A 60 -18.11 -9.03 22.24
C THR A 60 -18.28 -9.99 21.09
N TYR A 61 -18.42 -9.44 19.89
CA TYR A 61 -18.50 -10.19 18.63
C TYR A 61 -17.12 -10.49 18.07
N ILE A 62 -16.16 -9.59 18.31
CA ILE A 62 -14.79 -9.71 17.83
C ILE A 62 -13.84 -9.36 18.95
N PHE A 63 -12.86 -10.22 19.19
CA PHE A 63 -11.78 -9.98 20.14
C PHE A 63 -10.41 -10.06 19.45
N ILE A 64 -9.61 -9.01 19.60
CA ILE A 64 -8.33 -8.85 18.90
C ILE A 64 -7.20 -8.66 19.91
N PRO A 65 -6.52 -9.74 20.36
CA PRO A 65 -5.36 -9.62 21.25
C PRO A 65 -4.27 -8.69 20.69
N ASP A 66 -3.73 -7.81 21.54
CA ASP A 66 -2.68 -6.87 21.12
C ASP A 66 -1.27 -7.46 21.25
N ILE A 67 -0.93 -8.35 20.31
CA ILE A 67 0.34 -9.07 20.29
C ILE A 67 1.53 -8.12 20.09
N SER A 68 1.36 -7.08 19.28
CA SER A 68 2.36 -6.02 19.09
C SER A 68 2.68 -5.30 20.40
N LEU A 69 1.67 -4.90 21.18
CA LEU A 69 1.90 -4.27 22.48
C LEU A 69 2.51 -5.25 23.51
N MET A 70 2.18 -6.54 23.43
CA MET A 70 2.83 -7.57 24.24
C MET A 70 4.32 -7.69 23.90
N ASN A 71 4.67 -7.72 22.61
CA ASN A 71 6.06 -7.71 22.14
C ASN A 71 6.82 -6.47 22.63
N ASP A 72 6.19 -5.30 22.53
CA ASP A 72 6.74 -4.04 23.06
C ASP A 72 6.88 -4.01 24.57
N ARG A 73 6.08 -4.80 25.30
CA ARG A 73 6.10 -4.87 26.76
C ARG A 73 7.25 -5.72 27.26
N ARG A 74 7.49 -6.88 26.64
CA ARG A 74 8.47 -7.88 27.10
C ARG A 74 9.87 -7.31 27.41
N PRO A 75 10.53 -6.51 26.54
CA PRO A 75 11.87 -6.01 26.82
C PRO A 75 11.92 -5.00 27.97
N LYS A 76 10.78 -4.42 28.36
CA LYS A 76 10.67 -3.46 29.47
C LYS A 76 10.52 -4.15 30.83
N LEU A 77 10.29 -5.45 30.86
CA LEU A 77 10.12 -6.24 32.10
C LEU A 77 11.46 -6.83 32.55
N THR A 78 12.03 -6.26 33.62
CA THR A 78 13.34 -6.69 34.15
C THR A 78 13.28 -8.11 34.72
N SER A 79 14.19 -8.98 34.26
CA SER A 79 14.24 -10.40 34.69
C SER A 79 12.96 -11.16 34.31
N LEU A 80 12.50 -11.00 33.08
CA LEU A 80 11.51 -11.90 32.48
C LEU A 80 12.15 -13.28 32.26
N PRO A 81 11.47 -14.40 32.54
CA PRO A 81 12.00 -15.73 32.28
C PRO A 81 12.37 -15.91 30.81
N ASN A 82 13.56 -16.45 30.53
CA ASN A 82 14.07 -16.58 29.16
C ASN A 82 13.34 -17.67 28.36
N ASP A 83 12.74 -18.63 29.06
CA ASP A 83 11.97 -19.75 28.52
C ASP A 83 10.46 -19.47 28.47
N LEU A 84 10.03 -18.23 28.71
CA LEU A 84 8.64 -17.83 28.56
C LEU A 84 8.25 -17.84 27.07
N ASN A 85 7.17 -18.55 26.73
CA ASN A 85 6.59 -18.63 25.36
C ASN A 85 6.43 -17.25 24.71
N GLN A 86 6.43 -17.20 23.37
CA GLN A 86 6.33 -15.94 22.63
C GLN A 86 4.95 -15.30 22.79
N SER A 87 4.82 -14.01 22.45
CA SER A 87 3.58 -13.27 22.71
C SER A 87 2.36 -13.86 21.99
N ILE A 88 2.54 -14.32 20.75
CA ILE A 88 1.50 -15.01 19.98
C ILE A 88 1.02 -16.28 20.70
N ASP A 89 1.93 -17.08 21.25
CA ASP A 89 1.60 -18.31 21.97
C ASP A 89 0.90 -18.01 23.30
N LEU A 90 1.35 -16.96 24.02
CA LEU A 90 0.70 -16.51 25.25
C LEU A 90 -0.69 -15.95 24.99
N ALA A 91 -0.86 -15.19 23.91
CA ALA A 91 -2.15 -14.64 23.48
C ALA A 91 -3.10 -15.78 23.09
N LYS A 92 -2.63 -16.77 22.32
CA LYS A 92 -3.39 -17.99 22.01
C LYS A 92 -3.84 -18.71 23.27
N LEU A 93 -2.89 -18.98 24.17
CA LEU A 93 -3.15 -19.68 25.42
C LEU A 93 -4.21 -18.96 26.29
N LEU A 94 -4.14 -17.63 26.36
CA LEU A 94 -5.12 -16.81 27.07
C LEU A 94 -6.48 -16.83 26.38
N SER A 95 -6.51 -16.68 25.06
CA SER A 95 -7.75 -16.75 24.28
C SER A 95 -8.40 -18.12 24.45
N ASP A 96 -7.69 -19.22 24.26
CA ASP A 96 -8.21 -20.58 24.45
C ASP A 96 -8.85 -20.77 25.84
N MET A 97 -8.17 -20.32 26.90
CA MET A 97 -8.70 -20.37 28.27
C MET A 97 -9.98 -19.52 28.44
N LEU A 98 -10.00 -18.30 27.91
CA LEU A 98 -11.19 -17.45 27.98
C LEU A 98 -12.36 -18.07 27.19
N SER A 99 -12.08 -18.77 26.09
CA SER A 99 -13.10 -19.49 25.30
C SER A 99 -13.70 -20.65 26.09
N GLU A 100 -12.84 -21.48 26.70
CA GLU A 100 -13.23 -22.67 27.44
C GLU A 100 -14.09 -22.31 28.66
N GLU A 101 -13.79 -21.20 29.31
CA GLU A 101 -14.54 -20.67 30.46
C GLU A 101 -15.78 -19.87 30.05
N GLY A 102 -16.03 -19.68 28.74
CA GLY A 102 -17.18 -18.92 28.22
C GLY A 102 -17.12 -17.42 28.56
N LEU A 103 -15.92 -16.86 28.65
CA LEU A 103 -15.63 -15.48 29.07
C LEU A 103 -15.41 -14.52 27.89
N TYR A 104 -15.56 -14.99 26.65
CA TYR A 104 -15.77 -14.17 25.46
C TYR A 104 -16.85 -14.79 24.57
N GLY A 105 -17.59 -13.95 23.84
CA GLY A 105 -18.75 -14.39 23.04
C GLY A 105 -18.49 -14.65 21.55
N GLY A 106 -17.47 -14.02 20.97
CA GLY A 106 -17.31 -13.92 19.51
C GLY A 106 -15.98 -14.42 18.96
N ASP A 107 -15.65 -14.04 17.72
CA ASP A 107 -14.47 -14.53 17.02
C ASP A 107 -13.18 -13.89 17.55
N VAL A 108 -12.11 -14.68 17.61
CA VAL A 108 -10.78 -14.20 18.04
C VAL A 108 -9.89 -14.02 16.83
N TRP A 109 -9.50 -12.78 16.55
CA TRP A 109 -8.57 -12.45 15.48
C TRP A 109 -7.15 -12.50 16.01
N LEU A 110 -6.54 -13.69 15.91
CA LEU A 110 -5.19 -13.94 16.42
C LEU A 110 -4.16 -13.88 15.30
N TYR A 111 -3.43 -12.76 15.22
CA TYR A 111 -2.37 -12.52 14.24
C TYR A 111 -1.26 -11.64 14.84
N ASP A 112 -0.07 -11.63 14.23
CA ASP A 112 1.05 -10.82 14.72
C ASP A 112 0.71 -9.31 14.78
N THR A 113 -0.02 -8.82 13.77
CA THR A 113 -0.54 -7.46 13.70
C THR A 113 -1.97 -7.45 13.17
N LEU A 114 -2.75 -6.42 13.51
CA LEU A 114 -4.12 -6.28 13.01
C LEU A 114 -4.12 -5.99 11.51
N GLU A 115 -3.15 -5.21 11.04
CA GLU A 115 -2.92 -4.88 9.65
C GLU A 115 -2.81 -6.15 8.80
N THR A 116 -1.96 -7.09 9.22
CA THR A 116 -1.78 -8.37 8.50
C THR A 116 -3.06 -9.19 8.48
N TYR A 117 -3.79 -9.29 9.59
CA TYR A 117 -5.07 -10.00 9.62
C TYR A 117 -6.08 -9.39 8.63
N ILE A 118 -6.15 -8.06 8.59
CA ILE A 118 -7.07 -7.36 7.72
C ILE A 118 -6.74 -7.63 6.25
N VAL A 119 -5.47 -7.57 5.86
CA VAL A 119 -5.04 -7.82 4.48
C VAL A 119 -5.19 -9.28 4.07
N GLU A 120 -4.77 -10.22 4.93
CA GLU A 120 -4.65 -11.63 4.55
C GLU A 120 -5.92 -12.45 4.77
N VAL A 121 -6.83 -11.97 5.63
CA VAL A 121 -8.04 -12.71 6.01
C VAL A 121 -9.29 -11.88 5.77
N LEU A 122 -9.44 -10.74 6.45
CA LEU A 122 -10.70 -10.00 6.47
C LEU A 122 -11.11 -9.46 5.09
N LEU A 123 -10.21 -8.73 4.42
CA LEU A 123 -10.50 -8.11 3.13
C LEU A 123 -10.76 -9.16 2.03
N PRO A 124 -9.97 -10.24 1.90
CA PRO A 124 -10.30 -11.34 1.00
C PRO A 124 -11.68 -11.96 1.26
N ASP A 125 -12.04 -12.20 2.53
CA ASP A 125 -13.36 -12.75 2.88
C ASP A 125 -14.51 -11.77 2.54
N CYS A 126 -14.23 -10.46 2.56
CA CYS A 126 -15.18 -9.41 2.21
C CYS A 126 -15.18 -9.01 0.73
N GLN A 127 -14.39 -9.67 -0.13
CA GLN A 127 -14.17 -9.22 -1.52
C GLN A 127 -15.48 -9.03 -2.29
N SER A 128 -16.42 -9.96 -2.15
CA SER A 128 -17.73 -9.85 -2.80
C SER A 128 -18.53 -8.60 -2.43
N LEU A 129 -18.45 -8.16 -1.16
CA LEU A 129 -19.11 -6.94 -0.69
C LEU A 129 -18.38 -5.69 -1.19
N ILE A 130 -17.05 -5.75 -1.25
CA ILE A 130 -16.21 -4.68 -1.77
C ILE A 130 -16.50 -4.45 -3.25
N ASP A 131 -16.55 -5.52 -4.06
CA ASP A 131 -16.87 -5.45 -5.49
C ASP A 131 -18.28 -4.89 -5.74
N ASP A 132 -19.27 -5.27 -4.92
CA ASP A 132 -20.64 -4.73 -5.02
C ASP A 132 -20.66 -3.21 -4.78
N GLN A 133 -19.94 -2.72 -3.76
CA GLN A 133 -19.83 -1.28 -3.48
C GLN A 133 -19.03 -0.52 -4.55
N LEU A 134 -18.05 -1.17 -5.19
CA LEU A 134 -17.25 -0.59 -6.28
C LEU A 134 -17.90 -0.73 -7.66
N SER A 135 -19.00 -1.48 -7.79
CA SER A 135 -19.64 -1.80 -9.06
C SER A 135 -19.94 -0.58 -9.94
N GLY A 136 -20.31 0.55 -9.32
CA GLY A 136 -20.51 1.81 -10.04
C GLY A 136 -19.23 2.34 -10.70
N ALA A 137 -18.12 2.35 -9.97
CA ALA A 137 -16.82 2.77 -10.49
C ALA A 137 -16.25 1.75 -11.50
N MET A 138 -16.46 0.45 -11.27
CA MET A 138 -16.08 -0.59 -12.23
C MET A 138 -16.87 -0.47 -13.54
N ALA A 139 -18.13 -0.06 -13.50
CA ALA A 139 -18.93 0.13 -14.72
C ALA A 139 -18.45 1.32 -15.58
N GLU A 140 -17.68 2.25 -15.02
CA GLU A 140 -17.02 3.33 -15.75
C GLU A 140 -15.76 2.85 -16.48
N THR A 141 -15.20 1.70 -16.09
CA THR A 141 -14.07 1.09 -16.80
C THR A 141 -14.55 0.15 -17.91
N ASN A 142 -13.65 -0.13 -18.85
CA ASN A 142 -13.84 -1.18 -19.84
C ASN A 142 -13.01 -2.43 -19.51
N ALA A 143 -12.96 -2.78 -18.22
CA ALA A 143 -12.17 -3.89 -17.72
C ALA A 143 -13.02 -4.87 -16.88
N GLY A 144 -12.65 -6.15 -16.93
CA GLY A 144 -13.16 -7.17 -16.01
C GLY A 144 -12.25 -7.29 -14.78
N PHE A 145 -12.84 -7.29 -13.59
CA PHE A 145 -12.09 -7.45 -12.34
C PHE A 145 -12.32 -8.87 -11.80
N PHE A 146 -11.32 -9.72 -11.95
CA PHE A 146 -11.42 -11.16 -11.64
C PHE A 146 -10.57 -11.59 -10.44
N ASP A 147 -9.46 -10.91 -10.21
CA ASP A 147 -8.52 -11.19 -9.13
C ASP A 147 -8.76 -10.26 -7.94
N ALA A 148 -8.44 -10.72 -6.72
CA ALA A 148 -8.49 -9.84 -5.56
C ALA A 148 -7.37 -8.79 -5.62
N PRO A 149 -7.64 -7.52 -5.26
CA PRO A 149 -6.62 -6.48 -5.20
C PRO A 149 -5.60 -6.78 -4.10
N TYR A 150 -4.35 -6.36 -4.35
CA TYR A 150 -3.31 -6.39 -3.34
C TYR A 150 -3.30 -5.07 -2.56
N TYR A 151 -3.45 -5.14 -1.25
CA TYR A 151 -3.42 -3.98 -0.35
C TYR A 151 -2.00 -3.78 0.18
N ASP A 152 -1.37 -2.66 -0.19
CA ASP A 152 0.02 -2.33 0.14
C ASP A 152 0.14 -1.36 1.34
N ASP A 153 -0.88 -0.52 1.56
CA ASP A 153 -0.93 0.46 2.66
C ASP A 153 -2.20 0.25 3.50
N VAL A 154 -2.04 -0.38 4.68
CA VAL A 154 -3.09 -0.45 5.70
C VAL A 154 -2.68 0.37 6.91
N LYS A 155 -3.54 1.31 7.30
CA LYS A 155 -3.34 2.18 8.46
C LYS A 155 -4.44 1.98 9.47
N ILE A 156 -4.05 1.75 10.73
CA ILE A 156 -4.98 1.65 11.85
C ILE A 156 -5.02 2.98 12.60
N GLU A 157 -6.21 3.55 12.72
CA GLU A 157 -6.50 4.74 13.52
C GLU A 157 -7.29 4.35 14.78
N ASP A 158 -6.75 4.67 15.97
CA ASP A 158 -7.50 4.60 17.23
C ASP A 158 -8.23 5.92 17.47
N ARG A 159 -9.55 5.92 17.28
CA ARG A 159 -10.41 7.11 17.44
C ARG A 159 -11.04 7.21 18.84
N GLY A 160 -10.69 6.30 19.73
CA GLY A 160 -11.13 6.27 21.13
C GLY A 160 -12.28 5.31 21.36
N ASP A 161 -13.42 5.51 20.68
CA ASP A 161 -14.61 4.65 20.74
C ASP A 161 -14.65 3.61 19.62
N GLU A 162 -13.82 3.75 18.59
CA GLU A 162 -13.67 2.80 17.49
C GLU A 162 -12.19 2.63 17.10
N LEU A 163 -11.87 1.51 16.45
CA LEU A 163 -10.68 1.39 15.61
C LEU A 163 -11.10 1.44 14.15
N VAL A 164 -10.36 2.17 13.33
CA VAL A 164 -10.63 2.25 11.90
C VAL A 164 -9.39 1.82 11.14
N ALA A 165 -9.52 0.76 10.35
CA ALA A 165 -8.51 0.36 9.39
C ALA A 165 -8.83 0.98 8.04
N ILE A 166 -7.86 1.65 7.44
CA ILE A 166 -7.94 2.25 6.12
C ILE A 166 -6.94 1.53 5.24
N ALA A 167 -7.45 0.72 4.31
CA ALA A 167 -6.66 -0.01 3.34
C ALA A 167 -6.79 0.66 1.98
N LYS A 168 -5.66 0.95 1.33
CA LYS A 168 -5.61 1.48 -0.02
C LYS A 168 -5.05 0.43 -0.96
N ALA A 169 -5.55 0.42 -2.20
CA ALA A 169 -5.05 -0.46 -3.24
C ALA A 169 -5.27 0.13 -4.62
N GLN A 170 -4.46 -0.33 -5.58
CA GLN A 170 -4.77 -0.23 -7.00
C GLN A 170 -5.40 -1.55 -7.45
N TYR A 171 -6.64 -1.49 -7.90
CA TYR A 171 -7.36 -2.65 -8.40
C TYR A 171 -7.28 -2.65 -9.92
N LYS A 172 -6.46 -3.54 -10.46
CA LYS A 172 -6.26 -3.69 -11.90
C LYS A 172 -7.21 -4.74 -12.45
N GLY A 173 -7.99 -4.37 -13.43
CA GLY A 173 -8.81 -5.26 -14.23
C GLY A 173 -8.12 -5.64 -15.53
N GLU A 174 -8.68 -6.63 -16.20
CA GLU A 174 -8.23 -7.08 -17.52
C GLU A 174 -9.08 -6.40 -18.60
N SER A 175 -8.41 -5.83 -19.61
CA SER A 175 -9.10 -5.20 -20.75
C SER A 175 -9.97 -6.22 -21.48
N LEU A 176 -11.21 -5.84 -21.78
CA LEU A 176 -12.11 -6.64 -22.59
C LEU A 176 -11.95 -6.22 -24.06
N ASP A 177 -11.50 -7.14 -24.92
CA ASP A 177 -11.12 -6.94 -26.34
C ASP A 177 -12.20 -6.27 -27.23
N ASP A 178 -13.43 -6.16 -26.76
CA ASP A 178 -14.59 -5.75 -27.57
C ASP A 178 -14.93 -4.24 -27.48
N LYS A 179 -14.15 -3.41 -26.79
CA LYS A 179 -14.50 -1.99 -26.55
C LYS A 179 -13.26 -1.05 -26.45
N PRO A 180 -13.42 0.27 -26.71
CA PRO A 180 -12.34 1.25 -26.57
C PRO A 180 -11.79 1.31 -25.13
N PHE A 181 -10.47 1.42 -24.98
CA PHE A 181 -9.80 1.50 -23.67
C PHE A 181 -10.26 2.75 -22.90
N CYS A 182 -10.82 2.56 -21.70
CA CYS A 182 -11.19 3.64 -20.78
C CYS A 182 -10.78 3.29 -19.35
N GLY A 183 -9.47 3.19 -19.13
CA GLY A 183 -8.89 2.82 -17.85
C GLY A 183 -9.12 1.34 -17.52
N ASP A 184 -8.08 0.68 -17.04
CA ASP A 184 -8.14 -0.70 -16.52
C ASP A 184 -7.93 -0.75 -15.00
N THR A 185 -7.63 0.39 -14.38
CA THR A 185 -7.19 0.46 -12.99
C THR A 185 -8.11 1.37 -12.17
N LEU A 186 -8.55 0.90 -11.00
CA LEU A 186 -9.25 1.70 -9.99
C LEU A 186 -8.30 2.02 -8.84
N ASN A 187 -8.28 3.28 -8.41
CA ASN A 187 -7.73 3.63 -7.10
C ASN A 187 -8.83 3.45 -6.07
N MET A 188 -8.68 2.48 -5.16
CA MET A 188 -9.69 2.15 -4.16
C MET A 188 -9.20 2.36 -2.73
N VAL A 189 -10.17 2.66 -1.86
CA VAL A 189 -10.00 2.79 -0.42
C VAL A 189 -11.09 1.96 0.25
N VAL A 190 -10.68 1.02 1.09
CA VAL A 190 -11.58 0.23 1.94
C VAL A 190 -11.36 0.65 3.38
N LYS A 191 -12.47 0.96 4.06
CA LYS A 191 -12.49 1.36 5.45
C LYS A 191 -13.25 0.30 6.25
N VAL A 192 -12.56 -0.29 7.22
CA VAL A 192 -13.13 -1.23 8.19
C VAL A 192 -13.22 -0.52 9.53
N THR A 193 -14.43 -0.35 10.04
CA THR A 193 -14.69 0.27 11.34
C THR A 193 -15.02 -0.82 12.36
N LEU A 194 -14.34 -0.79 13.50
CA LEU A 194 -14.50 -1.72 14.62
C LEU A 194 -14.97 -0.94 15.86
N PRO A 195 -16.29 -0.85 16.10
CA PRO A 195 -16.84 -0.14 17.24
C PRO A 195 -16.48 -0.86 18.56
N ARG A 196 -16.00 -0.12 19.55
CA ARG A 196 -15.49 -0.69 20.80
C ARG A 196 -16.63 -1.08 21.73
N MET A 197 -16.49 -2.24 22.37
CA MET A 197 -17.43 -2.74 23.35
C MET A 197 -16.77 -3.03 24.71
N ALA A 198 -15.66 -3.77 24.71
CA ALA A 198 -15.01 -4.19 25.96
C ALA A 198 -13.50 -3.99 25.88
N GLY A 199 -12.97 -3.21 26.82
CA GLY A 199 -11.57 -2.83 26.84
C GLY A 199 -11.15 -2.08 25.58
N LYS A 200 -9.88 -2.23 25.17
CA LYS A 200 -9.37 -1.65 23.93
C LYS A 200 -9.39 -2.59 22.73
N ARG A 201 -9.83 -3.83 22.95
CA ARG A 201 -9.59 -4.95 22.04
C ARG A 201 -10.81 -5.87 21.85
N GLY A 202 -11.92 -5.59 22.53
CA GLY A 202 -13.21 -6.23 22.31
C GLY A 202 -14.16 -5.28 21.58
N PHE A 203 -14.75 -5.75 20.49
CA PHE A 203 -15.53 -4.97 19.55
C PHE A 203 -16.91 -5.57 19.30
N TYR A 204 -17.81 -4.71 18.82
CA TYR A 204 -19.00 -5.14 18.08
C TYR A 204 -18.60 -5.79 16.75
N ASP A 205 -19.58 -6.20 15.96
CA ASP A 205 -19.33 -6.56 14.57
C ASP A 205 -18.74 -5.36 13.80
N PHE A 206 -18.02 -5.64 12.72
CA PHE A 206 -17.35 -4.62 11.93
C PHE A 206 -18.29 -4.00 10.90
N GLU A 207 -18.02 -2.75 10.53
CA GLU A 207 -18.67 -2.07 9.42
C GLU A 207 -17.65 -1.88 8.29
N LEU A 208 -18.06 -2.16 7.04
CA LEU A 208 -17.19 -2.07 5.87
C LEU A 208 -17.76 -1.10 4.84
N GLU A 209 -16.94 -0.11 4.48
CA GLU A 209 -17.21 0.88 3.44
C GLU A 209 -16.07 0.83 2.40
N ALA A 210 -16.40 0.61 1.13
CA ALA A 210 -15.46 0.66 0.03
C ALA A 210 -15.84 1.78 -0.93
N GLY A 211 -14.84 2.51 -1.40
CA GLY A 211 -14.99 3.55 -2.41
C GLY A 211 -13.78 3.58 -3.32
N GLY A 212 -13.98 4.03 -4.56
CA GLY A 212 -12.90 4.13 -5.52
C GLY A 212 -13.32 4.95 -6.73
N SER A 213 -12.33 5.27 -7.55
CA SER A 213 -12.53 5.95 -8.83
C SER A 213 -11.56 5.38 -9.87
N VAL A 214 -11.93 5.56 -11.14
CA VAL A 214 -11.05 5.25 -12.27
C VAL A 214 -9.73 6.02 -12.12
N ASN A 215 -8.63 5.31 -12.35
CA ASN A 215 -7.31 5.92 -12.43
C ASN A 215 -7.09 6.39 -13.88
N ASP A 216 -7.27 7.69 -14.10
CA ASP A 216 -7.08 8.35 -15.40
C ASP A 216 -5.61 8.75 -15.65
N ASP A 217 -4.68 8.41 -14.75
CA ASP A 217 -3.28 8.82 -14.88
C ASP A 217 -2.54 8.03 -15.98
N TRP A 218 -3.08 6.89 -16.42
CA TRP A 218 -2.53 6.15 -17.55
C TRP A 218 -3.07 6.71 -18.87
N VAL A 219 -2.17 7.32 -19.64
CA VAL A 219 -2.39 7.72 -21.03
C VAL A 219 -1.53 6.81 -21.90
N ASP A 220 -2.15 6.09 -22.84
CA ASP A 220 -1.43 5.32 -23.85
C ASP A 220 -0.39 6.24 -24.54
N PRO A 221 0.91 5.92 -24.47
CA PRO A 221 1.96 6.70 -25.13
C PRO A 221 1.70 6.88 -26.64
N GLU A 222 1.03 5.92 -27.28
CA GLU A 222 0.70 5.94 -28.70
C GLU A 222 -0.58 6.75 -29.03
N LEU A 223 -1.46 6.99 -28.05
CA LEU A 223 -2.67 7.82 -28.21
C LEU A 223 -2.53 9.23 -27.65
N ARG A 224 -1.30 9.72 -27.40
CA ARG A 224 -1.06 11.12 -27.03
C ARG A 224 -1.48 12.05 -28.17
N TYR A 225 -2.74 12.50 -28.14
CA TYR A 225 -3.23 13.67 -28.89
C TYR A 225 -2.71 14.95 -28.23
N GLY A 226 -1.39 15.13 -28.20
CA GLY A 226 -0.71 16.33 -27.72
C GLY A 226 0.50 16.63 -28.59
N GLU A 227 0.85 17.91 -28.71
CA GLU A 227 2.01 18.39 -29.49
C GLU A 227 3.25 17.58 -29.13
N ARG A 228 3.82 16.84 -30.11
CA ARG A 228 5.10 16.15 -29.91
C ARG A 228 6.13 17.22 -29.53
N PRO A 229 6.95 17.01 -28.48
CA PRO A 229 8.05 17.92 -28.22
C PRO A 229 8.93 17.97 -29.47
N GLN A 230 9.19 19.19 -29.95
CA GLN A 230 9.97 19.43 -31.15
C GLN A 230 11.30 18.68 -31.06
N SER A 231 11.70 17.95 -32.11
CA SER A 231 13.01 17.28 -32.11
C SER A 231 14.12 18.33 -31.98
N ARG A 232 15.21 17.98 -31.28
CA ARG A 232 16.36 18.88 -31.12
C ARG A 232 16.96 19.27 -32.47
N LEU A 233 16.92 18.36 -33.44
CA LEU A 233 17.36 18.65 -34.80
C LEU A 233 16.48 19.72 -35.46
N ALA A 234 15.15 19.60 -35.38
CA ALA A 234 14.24 20.60 -35.91
C ALA A 234 14.43 21.97 -35.21
N GLU A 235 14.64 21.96 -33.88
CA GLU A 235 14.93 23.15 -33.09
C GLU A 235 16.25 23.82 -33.53
N GLU A 236 17.33 23.06 -33.69
CA GLU A 236 18.63 23.56 -34.15
C GLU A 236 18.59 24.10 -35.59
N LEU A 237 17.77 23.50 -36.46
CA LEU A 237 17.58 23.94 -37.84
C LEU A 237 16.57 25.10 -37.97
N GLY A 238 15.86 25.46 -36.90
CA GLY A 238 14.87 26.53 -36.89
C GLY A 238 13.59 26.21 -37.68
N ILE A 239 13.28 24.93 -37.88
CA ILE A 239 12.11 24.43 -38.63
C ILE A 239 11.23 23.54 -37.74
N THR A 240 10.01 23.22 -38.19
CA THR A 240 9.15 22.28 -37.44
C THR A 240 9.49 20.82 -37.74
N ASP A 241 9.05 19.88 -36.90
CA ASP A 241 9.21 18.44 -37.19
C ASP A 241 8.46 18.01 -38.46
N GLU A 242 7.29 18.58 -38.72
CA GLU A 242 6.54 18.33 -39.96
C GLU A 242 7.33 18.76 -41.20
N GLU A 243 8.08 19.87 -41.09
CA GLU A 243 8.95 20.35 -42.16
C GLU A 243 10.21 19.50 -42.30
N LEU A 244 10.79 19.06 -41.17
CA LEU A 244 11.94 18.17 -41.15
C LEU A 244 11.63 16.80 -41.78
N GLU A 245 10.43 16.25 -41.56
CA GLU A 245 9.97 14.99 -42.18
C GLU A 245 9.90 15.04 -43.73
N LEU A 246 9.85 16.25 -44.31
CA LEU A 246 9.82 16.47 -45.76
C LEU A 246 11.21 16.66 -46.37
N LEU A 247 12.27 16.65 -45.55
CA LEU A 247 13.65 16.78 -45.98
C LEU A 247 14.34 15.42 -46.01
N GLU A 248 15.16 15.19 -47.04
CA GLU A 248 16.08 14.06 -47.11
C GLU A 248 17.52 14.60 -47.05
N TRP A 249 18.36 13.97 -46.22
CA TRP A 249 19.75 14.39 -46.05
C TRP A 249 20.69 13.23 -45.78
N ASP A 250 21.95 13.41 -46.17
CA ASP A 250 23.07 12.57 -45.76
C ASP A 250 23.75 13.16 -44.53
N THR A 251 24.15 12.30 -43.59
CA THR A 251 24.82 12.69 -42.35
C THR A 251 26.28 12.23 -42.38
N LEU A 252 27.20 13.18 -42.18
CA LEU A 252 28.62 12.90 -41.97
C LEU A 252 29.00 13.24 -40.52
N GLU A 253 29.43 12.24 -39.78
CA GLU A 253 29.94 12.41 -38.41
C GLU A 253 31.36 12.97 -38.42
N ASN A 254 31.61 14.00 -37.60
CA ASN A 254 32.93 14.53 -37.35
C ASN A 254 33.39 14.11 -35.94
N SER A 255 34.12 13.01 -35.89
CA SER A 255 34.68 12.46 -34.66
C SER A 255 36.20 12.43 -34.66
N SER A 256 36.78 12.47 -33.46
CA SER A 256 38.22 12.26 -33.24
C SER A 256 38.64 10.81 -33.45
N ASP A 257 39.95 10.57 -33.59
CA ASP A 257 40.53 9.22 -33.71
C ASP A 257 40.21 8.30 -32.51
N ASP A 258 39.79 8.84 -31.37
CA ASP A 258 39.35 8.12 -30.17
C ASP A 258 37.82 7.99 -30.02
N GLY A 259 37.05 8.40 -31.04
CA GLY A 259 35.61 8.17 -31.13
C GLY A 259 34.72 9.20 -30.41
N LEU A 260 35.24 10.38 -30.06
CA LEU A 260 34.44 11.47 -29.53
C LEU A 260 33.83 12.28 -30.69
N ILE A 261 32.51 12.39 -30.71
CA ILE A 261 31.75 13.15 -31.72
C ILE A 261 31.74 14.64 -31.34
N TYR A 262 32.13 15.51 -32.26
CA TYR A 262 32.13 16.97 -32.06
C TYR A 262 30.90 17.64 -32.68
N ASP A 263 30.61 17.30 -33.93
CA ASP A 263 29.48 17.81 -34.69
C ASP A 263 29.08 16.82 -35.80
N PHE A 264 27.92 17.06 -36.40
CA PHE A 264 27.49 16.39 -37.61
C PHE A 264 27.37 17.40 -38.75
N VAL A 265 27.76 17.00 -39.95
CA VAL A 265 27.52 17.76 -41.17
C VAL A 265 26.37 17.10 -41.91
N LEU A 266 25.28 17.84 -42.10
CA LEU A 266 24.13 17.40 -42.88
C LEU A 266 24.23 17.97 -44.29
N THR A 267 24.00 17.13 -45.30
CA THR A 267 23.93 17.53 -46.71
C THR A 267 22.53 17.20 -47.22
N PHE A 268 21.72 18.22 -47.50
CA PHE A 268 20.35 18.01 -47.97
C PHE A 268 20.31 17.70 -49.46
N ASP A 269 19.37 16.85 -49.87
CA ASP A 269 19.16 16.52 -51.28
C ASP A 269 18.57 17.70 -52.06
N GLU A 270 18.98 17.88 -53.31
CA GLU A 270 18.51 18.97 -54.19
C GLU A 270 17.00 18.90 -54.50
N SER A 271 16.37 17.74 -54.28
CA SER A 271 14.92 17.54 -54.45
C SER A 271 14.08 18.03 -53.26
N CYS A 272 14.72 18.44 -52.15
CA CYS A 272 14.03 18.97 -50.98
C CYS A 272 13.28 20.27 -51.29
N PRO A 273 12.13 20.54 -50.64
CA PRO A 273 11.38 21.78 -50.84
C PRO A 273 12.22 23.03 -50.50
N SER A 274 12.47 23.88 -51.50
CA SER A 274 13.28 25.10 -51.32
C SER A 274 12.69 26.08 -50.29
N GLU A 275 11.36 26.10 -50.16
CA GLU A 275 10.65 26.93 -49.17
C GLU A 275 10.98 26.56 -47.72
N ILE A 276 11.38 25.31 -47.46
CA ILE A 276 11.81 24.84 -46.14
C ILE A 276 13.32 25.08 -45.97
N LEU A 277 14.13 24.75 -46.99
CA LEU A 277 15.57 24.96 -46.96
C LEU A 277 15.97 26.43 -46.75
N GLU A 278 15.21 27.38 -47.31
CA GLU A 278 15.42 28.82 -47.10
C GLU A 278 15.19 29.29 -45.66
N LYS A 279 14.49 28.51 -44.82
CA LYS A 279 14.28 28.81 -43.40
C LYS A 279 15.47 28.43 -42.51
N ILE A 280 16.33 27.54 -42.98
CA ILE A 280 17.44 27.02 -42.21
C ILE A 280 18.57 28.07 -42.19
N GLU A 281 18.72 28.74 -41.05
CA GLU A 281 19.78 29.74 -40.88
C GLU A 281 21.17 29.09 -40.88
N GLY A 282 22.07 29.55 -41.75
CA GLY A 282 23.45 29.04 -41.84
C GLY A 282 23.64 27.87 -42.82
N LEU A 283 22.61 27.53 -43.61
CA LEU A 283 22.75 26.61 -44.75
C LEU A 283 23.70 27.22 -45.80
N SER A 284 24.70 26.45 -46.21
CA SER A 284 25.65 26.85 -47.25
C SER A 284 25.07 26.71 -48.67
N ASP A 285 25.74 27.33 -49.65
CA ASP A 285 25.37 27.25 -51.07
C ASP A 285 25.36 25.80 -51.62
N ASP A 286 26.10 24.89 -50.98
CA ASP A 286 26.17 23.46 -51.31
C ASP A 286 25.12 22.62 -50.53
N LEU A 287 24.08 23.26 -49.96
CA LEU A 287 23.04 22.61 -49.14
C LEU A 287 23.59 21.86 -47.91
N THR A 288 24.71 22.31 -47.36
CA THR A 288 25.30 21.73 -46.14
C THR A 288 25.17 22.63 -44.92
N ILE A 289 24.92 22.03 -43.76
CA ILE A 289 24.90 22.69 -42.46
C ILE A 289 25.59 21.84 -41.40
N ARG A 290 26.14 22.48 -40.36
CA ARG A 290 26.69 21.81 -39.18
C ARG A 290 25.72 21.89 -38.02
N VAL A 291 25.44 20.75 -37.42
CA VAL A 291 24.59 20.62 -36.23
C VAL A 291 25.39 20.05 -35.07
N SER A 292 24.95 20.30 -33.84
CA SER A 292 25.68 19.88 -32.65
C SER A 292 25.72 18.36 -32.49
N ALA A 293 26.64 17.84 -31.69
CA ALA A 293 26.67 16.41 -31.34
C ALA A 293 25.39 15.92 -30.65
N ASN A 294 24.58 16.84 -30.10
CA ASN A 294 23.33 16.54 -29.39
C ASN A 294 22.09 16.67 -30.28
N ALA A 295 22.25 17.00 -31.57
CA ALA A 295 21.14 17.26 -32.48
C ALA A 295 20.19 16.06 -32.62
N PHE A 296 20.70 14.84 -32.43
CA PHE A 296 19.95 13.59 -32.51
C PHE A 296 19.59 13.00 -31.14
N ASP A 297 19.87 13.71 -30.04
CA ASP A 297 19.52 13.24 -28.71
C ASP A 297 18.01 13.14 -28.55
N ASN A 298 17.57 12.14 -27.79
CA ASN A 298 16.18 11.98 -27.44
C ASN A 298 15.70 13.18 -26.58
N PRO A 299 14.63 13.89 -26.97
CA PRO A 299 14.07 14.97 -26.15
C PRO A 299 13.44 14.46 -24.85
N TYR A 300 13.16 13.16 -24.73
CA TYR A 300 12.66 12.57 -23.50
C TYR A 300 13.79 12.33 -22.49
N PRO A 301 13.64 12.72 -21.22
CA PRO A 301 14.56 12.29 -20.18
C PRO A 301 14.49 10.76 -20.07
N GLU A 302 15.65 10.09 -20.07
CA GLU A 302 15.71 8.68 -19.72
C GLU A 302 15.19 8.53 -18.28
N GLU A 303 14.14 7.72 -18.10
CA GLU A 303 13.60 7.41 -16.78
C GLU A 303 14.69 6.71 -15.95
N ALA A 304 14.99 7.29 -14.78
CA ALA A 304 15.98 6.79 -13.82
C ALA A 304 15.37 5.82 -12.80
#